data_AF-A0A970EDD9-F1
#
_entry.id   AF-A0A970EDD9-F1
#
_cell.length_a   1.000
_cell.length_b   1.000
_cell.length_c   1.000
_cell.angle_alpha   90.00
_cell.angle_beta   90.00
_cell.angle_gamma   90.00
#
_symmetry.space_group_name_H-M   'P 1'
#
loop_
_entity.id
_entity.type
_entity.pdbx_description
1 polymer ?
#
loop_
_entity_poly.entity_id
_entity_poly.type
_entity_poly.pdbx_seq_one_letter_code
_entity_poly.pdbx_strand_id
1 'polypeptide(L)'
;MQSTGATNKVRYHWVDVMRFLGMFAVYVGHLVESAGKMYAFVYAYQVPMFFLLSGFFAATGFKNSFWENLKKRFLTILVPYFGFCFLNIIVFMLDENGNATYLKELIKQSIFGIRGNTYAWALWFLPCLFVTAVLYDLIYRAVKNIRHAPYFILLVAIVLHFAIAQALPDVERFVAHWFFSTDSALYYLLYYAAGAVIFPLIKDKSYAGSSPAGKAVIIVLCIVALCVAGYMYLNETGFKVLDQESRTLLDIFVSIVQALLLIYLNYLLAHILSGSEMLRTMGQNSLIYCGTEHILKKMVFAVLSMLRIYLYITGPFVACIFTLIIMVLSHYTLIPFIKKYLPPLAGIYGRPAQPQAASRQQAAASV
;
A
#
# COMPACT_ATOMS: atom_id res chain seq x y z
N MET A 1 37.18 23.16 9.45
CA MET A 1 36.39 22.23 10.29
C MET A 1 35.44 21.47 9.39
N GLN A 2 35.57 20.14 9.37
CA GLN A 2 34.89 19.23 8.48
C GLN A 2 33.36 19.28 8.68
N SER A 3 32.61 19.48 7.59
CA SER A 3 31.16 19.30 7.57
C SER A 3 30.85 17.80 7.59
N THR A 4 30.17 17.35 8.64
CA THR A 4 29.62 16.00 8.72
C THR A 4 28.45 15.88 7.74
N GLY A 5 28.73 15.33 6.56
CA GLY A 5 27.73 15.03 5.53
C GLY A 5 26.79 13.92 5.96
N ALA A 6 25.69 14.27 6.63
CA ALA A 6 24.49 13.44 6.60
C ALA A 6 23.78 13.70 5.27
N THR A 7 23.75 12.71 4.38
CA THR A 7 22.96 12.79 3.14
C THR A 7 21.49 12.91 3.51
N ASN A 8 20.94 14.13 3.50
CA ASN A 8 19.53 14.38 3.78
C ASN A 8 18.69 13.65 2.74
N LYS A 9 18.02 12.57 3.15
CA LYS A 9 17.15 11.80 2.27
C LYS A 9 15.89 12.63 2.01
N VAL A 10 15.75 13.16 0.79
CA VAL A 10 14.60 14.01 0.42
C VAL A 10 13.31 13.23 0.63
N ARG A 11 12.41 13.79 1.43
CA ARG A 11 11.11 13.21 1.77
C ARG A 11 10.01 13.99 1.06
N TYR A 12 9.12 13.26 0.39
CA TYR A 12 8.02 13.85 -0.37
C TYR A 12 6.71 13.71 0.42
N HIS A 13 6.22 14.82 0.97
CA HIS A 13 5.01 14.85 1.81
C HIS A 13 3.76 14.30 1.10
N TRP A 14 3.58 14.61 -0.17
CA TRP A 14 2.46 14.10 -0.96
C TRP A 14 2.51 12.57 -1.12
N VAL A 15 3.70 11.96 -1.15
CA VAL A 15 3.83 10.49 -1.20
C VAL A 15 3.34 9.86 0.10
N ASP A 16 3.64 10.48 1.25
CA ASP A 16 3.12 10.02 2.53
C ASP A 16 1.58 10.12 2.56
N VAL A 17 1.01 11.24 2.10
CA VAL A 17 -0.45 11.38 2.02
C VAL A 17 -1.08 10.39 1.04
N MET A 18 -0.45 10.09 -0.10
CA MET A 18 -0.94 9.04 -1.00
C MET A 18 -0.97 7.66 -0.33
N ARG A 19 0.03 7.33 0.51
CA ARG A 19 0.00 6.09 1.31
C ARG A 19 -1.15 6.08 2.32
N PHE A 20 -1.46 7.23 2.93
CA PHE A 20 -2.62 7.36 3.79
C PHE A 20 -3.92 7.13 3.01
N LEU A 21 -4.13 7.81 1.87
CA LEU A 21 -5.33 7.66 1.04
C LEU A 21 -5.51 6.21 0.57
N GLY A 22 -4.41 5.54 0.20
CA GLY A 22 -4.44 4.12 -0.14
C GLY A 22 -4.84 3.23 1.02
N MET A 23 -4.30 3.49 2.22
CA MET A 23 -4.63 2.70 3.40
C MET A 23 -6.08 2.92 3.84
N PHE A 24 -6.57 4.15 3.73
CA PHE A 24 -7.97 4.49 3.94
C PHE A 24 -8.87 3.73 2.96
N ALA A 25 -8.53 3.73 1.66
CA ALA A 25 -9.23 2.97 0.64
C ALA A 25 -9.28 1.47 0.97
N VAL A 26 -8.14 0.87 1.37
CA VAL A 26 -8.05 -0.54 1.80
C VAL A 26 -9.02 -0.83 2.94
N TYR A 27 -9.03 0.01 3.99
CA TYR A 27 -9.91 -0.20 5.14
C TYR A 27 -11.39 -0.12 4.77
N VAL A 28 -11.77 0.83 3.90
CA VAL A 28 -13.13 0.96 3.37
C VAL A 28 -13.48 -0.29 2.56
N GLY A 29 -12.58 -0.75 1.69
CA GLY A 29 -12.78 -1.95 0.89
C GLY A 29 -12.98 -3.21 1.75
N HIS A 30 -12.25 -3.35 2.85
CA HIS A 30 -12.42 -4.48 3.77
C HIS A 30 -13.70 -4.42 4.63
N LEU A 31 -14.56 -3.42 4.44
CA LEU A 31 -15.94 -3.45 4.97
C LEU A 31 -16.91 -4.16 4.02
N VAL A 32 -16.46 -4.52 2.81
CA VAL A 32 -17.22 -5.33 1.83
C VAL A 32 -18.62 -4.75 1.60
N GLU A 33 -19.68 -5.52 1.79
CA GLU A 33 -21.08 -5.12 1.56
C GLU A 33 -21.48 -3.89 2.39
N SER A 34 -20.93 -3.73 3.59
CA SER A 34 -21.20 -2.56 4.45
C SER A 34 -20.75 -1.25 3.83
N ALA A 35 -19.74 -1.25 2.94
CA ALA A 35 -19.30 -0.07 2.21
C ALA A 35 -20.21 0.29 1.02
N GLY A 36 -21.13 -0.58 0.64
CA GLY A 36 -21.95 -0.43 -0.57
C GLY A 36 -21.09 -0.16 -1.81
N LYS A 37 -21.48 0.82 -2.63
CA LYS A 37 -20.79 1.20 -3.87
C LYS A 37 -19.31 1.56 -3.68
N MET A 38 -18.89 1.95 -2.47
CA MET A 38 -17.48 2.24 -2.20
C MET A 38 -16.60 1.00 -2.29
N TYR A 39 -17.13 -0.19 -2.01
CA TYR A 39 -16.38 -1.44 -2.11
C TYR A 39 -15.73 -1.59 -3.49
N ALA A 40 -16.54 -1.70 -4.54
CA ALA A 40 -16.01 -1.89 -5.89
C ALA A 40 -15.17 -0.68 -6.36
N PHE A 41 -15.56 0.54 -5.96
CA PHE A 41 -14.85 1.75 -6.33
C PHE A 41 -13.40 1.78 -5.81
N VAL A 42 -13.17 1.47 -4.53
CA VAL A 42 -11.82 1.53 -3.94
C VAL A 42 -10.93 0.36 -4.35
N TYR A 43 -11.53 -0.81 -4.55
CA TYR A 43 -10.81 -2.01 -5.00
C TYR A 43 -10.18 -1.85 -6.38
N ALA A 44 -10.74 -0.99 -7.24
CA ALA A 44 -10.23 -0.75 -8.58
C ALA A 44 -8.82 -0.16 -8.61
N TYR A 45 -8.36 0.52 -7.54
CA TYR A 45 -7.09 1.25 -7.58
C TYR A 45 -6.21 1.10 -6.34
N GLN A 46 -6.74 0.73 -5.17
CA GLN A 46 -5.98 0.79 -3.91
C GLN A 46 -4.71 -0.09 -3.92
N VAL A 47 -4.80 -1.32 -4.42
CA VAL A 47 -3.66 -2.24 -4.53
C VAL A 47 -2.69 -1.80 -5.64
N PRO A 48 -3.16 -1.53 -6.89
CA PRO A 48 -2.34 -0.89 -7.92
C PRO A 48 -1.55 0.32 -7.43
N MET A 49 -2.19 1.19 -6.64
CA MET A 49 -1.55 2.39 -6.09
C MET A 49 -0.39 2.05 -5.18
N PHE A 50 -0.54 1.09 -4.25
CA PHE A 50 0.55 0.70 -3.35
C PHE A 50 1.74 0.07 -4.09
N PHE A 51 1.51 -0.72 -5.14
CA PHE A 51 2.59 -1.22 -6.00
C PHE A 51 3.30 -0.07 -6.73
N LEU A 52 2.54 0.88 -7.29
CA LEU A 52 3.09 2.07 -7.94
C LEU A 52 3.92 2.94 -6.99
N LEU A 53 3.41 3.24 -5.80
CA LEU A 53 4.14 3.99 -4.76
C LEU A 53 5.40 3.25 -4.29
N SER A 54 5.38 1.92 -4.26
CA SER A 54 6.54 1.10 -3.91
C SER A 54 7.63 1.10 -4.99
N GLY A 55 7.23 1.31 -6.25
CA GLY A 55 8.12 1.45 -7.40
C GLY A 55 8.91 2.77 -7.43
N PHE A 56 8.40 3.84 -6.80
CA PHE A 56 9.01 5.18 -6.80
C PHE A 56 10.48 5.18 -6.39
N PHE A 57 10.84 4.34 -5.42
CA PHE A 57 12.19 4.27 -4.86
C PHE A 57 12.97 3.05 -5.35
N ALA A 58 12.49 2.34 -6.37
CA ALA A 58 13.15 1.14 -6.89
C ALA A 58 14.60 1.41 -7.30
N ALA A 59 14.84 2.53 -7.98
CA ALA A 59 16.17 2.95 -8.44
C ALA A 59 17.19 3.15 -7.30
N THR A 60 16.73 3.46 -6.08
CA THR A 60 17.62 3.70 -4.93
C THR A 60 18.28 2.42 -4.41
N GLY A 61 17.67 1.25 -4.67
CA GLY A 61 18.22 -0.04 -4.28
C GLY A 61 19.42 -0.46 -5.12
N PHE A 62 19.55 0.00 -6.36
CA PHE A 62 20.56 -0.51 -7.29
C PHE A 62 22.00 -0.13 -6.96
N LYS A 63 22.20 0.79 -6.00
CA LYS A 63 23.53 1.14 -5.49
C LYS A 63 24.18 0.01 -4.67
N ASN A 64 23.36 -0.86 -4.08
CA ASN A 64 23.80 -1.97 -3.24
C ASN A 64 23.94 -3.27 -4.04
N SER A 65 24.61 -4.28 -3.48
CA SER A 65 24.60 -5.63 -4.07
C SER A 65 23.20 -6.26 -4.04
N PHE A 66 22.95 -7.26 -4.88
CA PHE A 66 21.66 -7.97 -4.90
C PHE A 66 21.33 -8.56 -3.52
N TRP A 67 22.31 -9.21 -2.90
CA TRP A 67 22.14 -9.84 -1.59
C TRP A 67 21.87 -8.83 -0.47
N GLU A 68 22.51 -7.66 -0.51
CA GLU A 68 22.21 -6.57 0.42
C GLU A 68 20.78 -6.05 0.26
N ASN A 69 20.32 -5.87 -0.98
CA ASN A 69 18.94 -5.49 -1.26
C ASN A 69 17.94 -6.54 -0.79
N LEU A 70 18.20 -7.82 -1.08
CA LEU A 70 17.36 -8.93 -0.69
C LEU A 70 17.23 -8.99 0.83
N LYS A 71 18.36 -8.94 1.55
CA LYS A 71 18.39 -8.91 3.02
C LYS A 71 17.63 -7.71 3.58
N LYS A 72 17.84 -6.52 3.01
CA LYS A 72 17.13 -5.31 3.43
C LYS A 72 15.62 -5.46 3.25
N ARG A 73 15.17 -5.91 2.07
CA ARG A 73 13.74 -6.11 1.77
C ARG A 73 13.13 -7.18 2.68
N PHE A 74 13.84 -8.28 2.92
CA PHE A 74 13.42 -9.32 3.85
C PHE A 74 13.15 -8.73 5.24
N LEU A 75 14.11 -7.97 5.78
CA LEU A 75 13.98 -7.34 7.09
C LEU A 75 12.84 -6.32 7.11
N THR A 76 12.75 -5.44 6.12
CA THR A 76 11.76 -4.34 6.14
C THR A 76 10.35 -4.74 5.72
N ILE A 77 10.15 -5.92 5.12
CA ILE A 77 8.84 -6.37 4.59
C ILE A 77 8.41 -7.68 5.26
N LEU A 78 9.22 -8.75 5.15
CA LEU A 78 8.82 -10.08 5.59
C LEU A 78 8.85 -10.23 7.12
N VAL A 79 9.80 -9.59 7.81
CA VAL A 79 9.79 -9.67 9.28
C VAL A 79 8.57 -8.97 9.89
N PRO A 80 8.20 -7.73 9.48
CA PRO A 80 6.90 -7.16 9.83
C PRO A 80 5.72 -8.07 9.49
N TYR A 81 5.70 -8.65 8.28
CA TYR A 81 4.64 -9.57 7.86
C TYR A 81 4.47 -10.73 8.84
N PHE A 82 5.52 -11.51 9.10
CA PHE A 82 5.46 -12.66 10.00
C PHE A 82 5.09 -12.25 11.43
N GLY A 83 5.58 -11.11 11.90
CA GLY A 83 5.22 -10.61 13.22
C GLY A 83 3.75 -10.17 13.32
N PHE A 84 3.19 -9.54 12.29
CA PHE A 84 1.76 -9.22 12.27
C PHE A 84 0.89 -10.46 12.08
N CYS A 85 1.32 -11.45 11.29
CA CYS A 85 0.66 -12.76 11.23
C CYS A 85 0.60 -13.38 12.64
N PHE A 86 1.72 -13.41 13.35
CA PHE A 86 1.78 -13.93 14.71
C PHE A 86 0.84 -13.20 15.68
N LEU A 87 0.80 -11.87 15.65
CA LEU A 87 -0.14 -11.08 16.46
C LEU A 87 -1.61 -11.40 16.15
N ASN A 88 -1.96 -11.52 14.86
CA ASN A 88 -3.32 -11.86 14.45
C ASN A 88 -3.70 -13.30 14.85
N ILE A 89 -2.76 -14.24 14.82
CA ILE A 89 -2.97 -15.60 15.32
C ILE A 89 -3.27 -15.59 16.82
N ILE A 90 -2.52 -14.83 17.62
CA ILE A 90 -2.78 -14.71 19.07
C ILE A 90 -4.21 -14.20 19.29
N VAL A 91 -4.61 -13.13 18.60
CA VAL A 91 -5.96 -12.57 18.75
C VAL A 91 -7.04 -13.58 18.34
N PHE A 92 -6.85 -14.31 17.23
CA PHE A 92 -7.78 -15.38 16.84
C PHE A 92 -7.92 -16.45 17.91
N MET A 93 -6.79 -16.94 18.44
CA MET A 93 -6.80 -18.04 19.42
C MET A 93 -7.50 -17.66 20.73
N LEU A 94 -7.45 -16.38 21.12
CA LEU A 94 -8.12 -15.86 22.31
C LEU A 94 -9.63 -15.63 22.11
N ASP A 95 -10.05 -15.32 20.89
CA ASP A 95 -11.41 -14.87 20.56
C ASP A 95 -12.32 -16.01 20.07
N GLU A 96 -11.81 -16.93 19.25
CA GLU A 96 -12.63 -17.89 18.48
C GLU A 96 -12.56 -19.35 18.99
N ASN A 97 -12.36 -19.57 20.31
CA ASN A 97 -12.15 -20.90 20.90
C ASN A 97 -11.08 -21.71 20.14
N GLY A 98 -9.93 -21.07 19.89
CA GLY A 98 -8.86 -21.64 19.08
C GLY A 98 -8.42 -23.02 19.56
N ASN A 99 -8.21 -23.94 18.61
CA ASN A 99 -7.73 -25.28 18.88
C ASN A 99 -6.46 -25.57 18.07
N ALA A 100 -5.82 -26.73 18.33
CA ALA A 100 -4.59 -27.11 17.66
C ALA A 100 -4.72 -27.23 16.12
N THR A 101 -5.91 -27.57 15.62
CA THR A 101 -6.18 -27.66 14.17
C THR A 101 -6.18 -26.29 13.53
N TYR A 102 -6.90 -25.32 14.12
CA TYR A 102 -6.90 -23.94 13.63
C TYR A 102 -5.51 -23.31 13.70
N LEU A 103 -4.76 -23.54 14.79
CA LEU A 103 -3.41 -23.02 14.91
C LEU A 103 -2.50 -23.52 13.78
N LYS A 104 -2.55 -24.82 13.47
CA LYS A 104 -1.76 -25.40 12.37
C LYS A 104 -2.12 -24.78 11.02
N GLU A 105 -3.41 -24.60 10.76
CA GLU A 105 -3.87 -24.03 9.49
C GLU A 105 -3.48 -22.54 9.36
N LEU A 106 -3.61 -21.75 10.43
CA LEU A 106 -3.20 -20.34 10.43
C LEU A 106 -1.68 -20.17 10.25
N ILE A 107 -0.88 -21.04 10.86
CA ILE A 107 0.57 -21.08 10.64
C ILE A 107 0.86 -21.39 9.18
N LYS A 108 0.21 -22.41 8.61
CA LYS A 108 0.35 -22.77 7.20
C LYS A 108 -0.01 -21.59 6.29
N GLN A 109 -1.17 -20.96 6.48
CA GLN A 109 -1.60 -19.77 5.73
C GLN A 109 -0.58 -18.62 5.82
N SER A 110 0.00 -18.42 7.01
CA SER A 110 1.04 -17.40 7.24
C SER A 110 2.38 -17.73 6.59
N ILE A 111 2.74 -19.01 6.48
CA ILE A 111 3.97 -19.43 5.79
C ILE A 111 3.80 -19.30 4.28
N PHE A 112 2.65 -19.72 3.73
CA PHE A 112 2.41 -19.68 2.29
C PHE A 112 2.10 -18.28 1.76
N GLY A 113 1.49 -17.39 2.57
CA GLY A 113 1.27 -15.98 2.22
C GLY A 113 0.47 -15.77 0.93
N ILE A 114 -0.51 -16.65 0.68
CA ILE A 114 -1.32 -16.64 -0.54
C ILE A 114 -2.52 -15.70 -0.36
N ARG A 115 -2.72 -14.78 -1.31
CA ARG A 115 -3.86 -13.87 -1.38
C ARG A 115 -5.17 -14.66 -1.35
N GLY A 116 -6.09 -14.24 -0.50
CA GLY A 116 -7.36 -14.92 -0.26
C GLY A 116 -7.30 -15.97 0.86
N ASN A 117 -6.11 -16.48 1.20
CA ASN A 117 -5.94 -17.51 2.23
C ASN A 117 -5.40 -16.97 3.56
N THR A 118 -4.84 -15.76 3.59
CA THR A 118 -4.30 -15.19 4.84
C THR A 118 -5.43 -14.69 5.75
N TYR A 119 -5.46 -15.18 7.00
CA TYR A 119 -6.48 -14.78 8.00
C TYR A 119 -6.66 -13.27 8.15
N ALA A 120 -5.56 -12.50 8.25
CA ALA A 120 -5.62 -11.05 8.14
C ALA A 120 -5.53 -10.66 6.66
N TRP A 121 -6.67 -10.26 6.09
CA TRP A 121 -6.84 -10.10 4.63
C TRP A 121 -5.91 -9.06 4.00
N ALA A 122 -5.42 -8.07 4.74
CA ALA A 122 -4.47 -7.10 4.20
C ALA A 122 -3.04 -7.65 4.05
N LEU A 123 -2.67 -8.69 4.82
CA LEU A 123 -1.28 -9.09 5.01
C LEU A 123 -0.65 -9.77 3.79
N TRP A 124 -1.42 -10.40 2.90
CA TRP A 124 -0.88 -11.01 1.66
C TRP A 124 -0.13 -10.01 0.77
N PHE A 125 -0.45 -8.72 0.88
CA PHE A 125 0.21 -7.67 0.11
C PHE A 125 1.73 -7.63 0.39
N LEU A 126 2.16 -7.90 1.62
CA LEU A 126 3.57 -7.82 2.02
C LEU A 126 4.46 -8.89 1.35
N PRO A 127 4.18 -10.21 1.43
CA PRO A 127 4.96 -11.22 0.71
C PRO A 127 4.89 -11.02 -0.80
N CYS A 128 3.73 -10.63 -1.34
CA CYS A 128 3.58 -10.31 -2.77
C CYS A 128 4.49 -9.13 -3.17
N LEU A 129 4.47 -8.04 -2.41
CA LEU A 129 5.36 -6.88 -2.62
C LEU A 129 6.84 -7.26 -2.51
N PHE A 130 7.20 -8.13 -1.58
CA PHE A 130 8.56 -8.66 -1.47
C PHE A 130 8.98 -9.36 -2.78
N VAL A 131 8.15 -10.28 -3.29
CA VAL A 131 8.41 -10.99 -4.56
C VAL A 131 8.50 -10.01 -5.72
N THR A 132 7.52 -9.12 -5.91
CA THR A 132 7.53 -8.11 -6.99
C THR A 132 8.81 -7.27 -6.96
N ALA A 133 9.24 -6.84 -5.77
CA ALA A 133 10.41 -5.99 -5.63
C ALA A 133 11.74 -6.74 -5.86
N VAL A 134 11.80 -8.03 -5.54
CA VAL A 134 12.94 -8.91 -5.86
C VAL A 134 12.98 -9.20 -7.36
N LEU A 135 11.84 -9.52 -7.98
CA LEU A 135 11.73 -9.73 -9.42
C LEU A 135 12.18 -8.49 -10.19
N TYR A 136 11.72 -7.30 -9.81
CA TYR A 136 12.15 -6.05 -10.44
C TYR A 136 13.67 -5.83 -10.31
N ASP A 137 14.27 -6.12 -9.14
CA ASP A 137 15.72 -5.98 -8.94
C ASP A 137 16.53 -6.96 -9.80
N LEU A 138 16.08 -8.21 -9.91
CA LEU A 138 16.69 -9.21 -10.79
C LEU A 138 16.64 -8.80 -12.27
N ILE A 139 15.45 -8.44 -12.76
CA ILE A 139 15.26 -8.03 -14.16
C ILE A 139 16.11 -6.78 -14.44
N TYR A 140 16.07 -5.77 -13.56
CA TYR A 140 16.87 -4.56 -13.74
C TYR A 140 18.36 -4.87 -13.83
N ARG A 141 18.89 -5.73 -12.95
CA ARG A 141 20.31 -6.11 -13.00
C ARG A 141 20.69 -6.86 -14.27
N ALA A 142 19.80 -7.69 -14.80
CA ALA A 142 20.00 -8.38 -16.07
C ALA A 142 20.02 -7.41 -17.26
N VAL A 143 19.19 -6.36 -17.24
CA VAL A 143 19.03 -5.42 -18.35
C VAL A 143 19.69 -4.06 -18.13
N LYS A 144 20.47 -3.86 -17.07
CA LYS A 144 21.01 -2.56 -16.66
C LYS A 144 21.86 -1.87 -17.74
N ASN A 145 22.46 -2.65 -18.64
CA ASN A 145 23.27 -2.15 -19.76
C ASN A 145 22.43 -1.69 -20.96
N ILE A 146 21.13 -2.05 -21.00
CA ILE A 146 20.20 -1.59 -22.03
C ILE A 146 19.88 -0.12 -21.77
N ARG A 147 20.02 0.71 -22.81
CA ARG A 147 19.62 2.12 -22.74
C ARG A 147 18.14 2.20 -22.36
N HIS A 148 17.81 3.06 -21.39
CA HIS A 148 16.43 3.20 -20.89
C HIS A 148 15.84 1.92 -20.26
N ALA A 149 16.67 1.09 -19.60
CA ALA A 149 16.24 -0.15 -18.92
C ALA A 149 14.90 -0.07 -18.15
N PRO A 150 14.57 0.99 -17.37
CA PRO A 150 13.26 1.07 -16.69
C PRO A 150 12.05 1.00 -17.63
N TYR A 151 12.15 1.57 -18.84
CA TYR A 151 11.09 1.53 -19.85
C TYR A 151 10.97 0.15 -20.49
N PHE A 152 12.10 -0.52 -20.72
CA PHE A 152 12.11 -1.91 -21.18
C PHE A 152 11.43 -2.83 -20.15
N ILE A 153 11.73 -2.66 -18.86
CA ILE A 153 11.09 -3.43 -17.79
C ILE A 153 9.58 -3.14 -17.73
N LEU A 154 9.17 -1.88 -17.92
CA LEU A 154 7.76 -1.53 -18.01
C LEU A 154 7.06 -2.24 -19.16
N LEU A 155 7.68 -2.31 -20.34
CA LEU A 155 7.14 -3.06 -21.48
C LEU A 155 6.98 -4.55 -21.16
N VAL A 156 8.00 -5.19 -20.58
CA VAL A 156 7.92 -6.59 -20.14
C VAL A 156 6.80 -6.78 -19.11
N ALA A 157 6.66 -5.85 -18.17
CA ALA A 157 5.63 -5.91 -17.15
C ALA A 157 4.21 -5.73 -17.71
N ILE A 158 4.03 -4.92 -18.75
CA ILE A 158 2.77 -4.82 -19.51
C ILE A 158 2.44 -6.19 -20.11
N VAL A 159 3.38 -6.80 -20.85
CA VAL A 159 3.17 -8.11 -21.48
C VAL A 159 2.81 -9.19 -20.45
N LEU A 160 3.53 -9.23 -19.33
CA LEU A 160 3.25 -10.16 -18.23
C LEU A 160 1.87 -9.93 -17.61
N HIS A 161 1.45 -8.68 -17.44
CA HIS A 161 0.12 -8.37 -16.92
C HIS A 161 -0.98 -8.94 -17.81
N PHE A 162 -0.91 -8.70 -19.13
CA PHE A 162 -1.86 -9.26 -20.09
C PHE A 162 -1.81 -10.79 -20.13
N ALA A 163 -0.61 -11.38 -20.11
CA ALA A 163 -0.45 -12.83 -20.13
C ALA A 163 -1.06 -13.49 -18.88
N ILE A 164 -0.81 -12.96 -17.68
CA ILE A 164 -1.38 -13.48 -16.43
C ILE A 164 -2.89 -13.25 -16.37
N ALA A 165 -3.38 -12.07 -16.78
CA ALA A 165 -4.82 -11.77 -16.79
C ALA A 165 -5.62 -12.71 -17.71
N GLN A 166 -5.01 -13.19 -18.80
CA GLN A 166 -5.61 -14.15 -19.72
C GLN A 166 -5.44 -15.61 -19.25
N ALA A 167 -4.24 -15.99 -18.80
CA ALA A 167 -3.94 -17.37 -18.42
C ALA A 167 -4.48 -17.76 -17.03
N LEU A 168 -4.59 -16.80 -16.11
CA LEU A 168 -5.00 -17.00 -14.72
C LEU A 168 -6.04 -15.91 -14.32
N PRO A 169 -7.24 -15.94 -14.90
CA PRO A 169 -8.27 -14.91 -14.65
C PRO A 169 -8.67 -14.81 -13.17
N ASP A 170 -8.50 -15.89 -12.40
CA ASP A 170 -8.82 -15.94 -10.98
C ASP A 170 -7.88 -15.08 -10.11
N VAL A 171 -6.67 -14.78 -10.59
CA VAL A 171 -5.72 -13.87 -9.92
C VAL A 171 -6.30 -12.45 -9.83
N GLU A 172 -7.02 -12.04 -10.87
CA GLU A 172 -7.76 -10.78 -10.87
C GLU A 172 -8.99 -10.86 -9.94
N ARG A 173 -9.63 -12.03 -9.86
CA ARG A 173 -10.78 -12.32 -8.99
C ARG A 173 -10.40 -12.71 -7.56
N PHE A 174 -9.26 -12.22 -7.07
CA PHE A 174 -8.81 -12.35 -5.68
C PHE A 174 -8.32 -13.75 -5.23
N VAL A 175 -8.13 -14.70 -6.15
CA VAL A 175 -7.62 -16.04 -5.83
C VAL A 175 -6.21 -16.19 -6.40
N ALA A 176 -5.22 -16.14 -5.51
CA ALA A 176 -3.86 -16.52 -5.84
C ALA A 176 -3.64 -18.00 -5.51
N HIS A 177 -2.68 -18.62 -6.19
CA HIS A 177 -2.42 -20.05 -6.06
C HIS A 177 -0.99 -20.33 -5.60
N TRP A 178 -0.07 -19.41 -5.86
CA TRP A 178 1.37 -19.65 -5.71
C TRP A 178 1.91 -19.08 -4.41
N PHE A 179 2.96 -19.70 -3.89
CA PHE A 179 3.69 -19.22 -2.71
C PHE A 179 3.97 -17.72 -2.80
N PHE A 180 3.70 -17.00 -1.72
CA PHE A 180 3.80 -15.54 -1.62
C PHE A 180 3.02 -14.78 -2.70
N SER A 181 1.95 -15.38 -3.24
CA SER A 181 1.14 -14.83 -4.32
C SER A 181 1.97 -14.42 -5.53
N THR A 182 2.92 -15.27 -5.93
CA THR A 182 3.87 -14.97 -7.02
C THR A 182 3.16 -14.68 -8.34
N ASP A 183 2.03 -15.32 -8.61
CA ASP A 183 1.11 -15.02 -9.71
C ASP A 183 0.59 -13.58 -9.67
N SER A 184 0.13 -13.13 -8.50
CA SER A 184 -0.24 -11.72 -8.26
C SER A 184 0.96 -10.79 -8.38
N ALA A 185 2.15 -11.22 -7.96
CA ALA A 185 3.37 -10.43 -8.04
C ALA A 185 3.77 -10.13 -9.49
N LEU A 186 3.57 -11.09 -10.40
CA LEU A 186 3.75 -10.92 -11.85
C LEU A 186 2.68 -9.99 -12.44
N TYR A 187 1.42 -10.16 -12.04
CA TYR A 187 0.32 -9.29 -12.46
C TYR A 187 0.56 -7.81 -12.05
N TYR A 188 0.96 -7.56 -10.80
CA TYR A 188 1.17 -6.22 -10.28
C TYR A 188 2.56 -5.62 -10.58
N LEU A 189 3.47 -6.38 -11.22
CA LEU A 189 4.78 -5.87 -11.64
C LEU A 189 4.64 -4.64 -12.54
N LEU A 190 3.57 -4.56 -13.35
CA LEU A 190 3.21 -3.40 -14.17
C LEU A 190 3.23 -2.11 -13.36
N TYR A 191 2.47 -2.06 -12.26
CA TYR A 191 2.33 -0.84 -11.46
C TYR A 191 3.64 -0.49 -10.75
N TYR A 192 4.37 -1.49 -10.26
CA TYR A 192 5.69 -1.27 -9.67
C TYR A 192 6.68 -0.67 -10.68
N ALA A 193 6.75 -1.23 -11.90
CA ALA A 193 7.60 -0.72 -12.97
C ALA A 193 7.14 0.68 -13.44
N ALA A 194 5.83 0.91 -13.54
CA ALA A 194 5.27 2.21 -13.88
C ALA A 194 5.66 3.26 -12.84
N GLY A 195 5.62 2.92 -11.55
CA GLY A 195 6.10 3.79 -10.47
C GLY A 195 7.56 4.20 -10.63
N ALA A 196 8.44 3.26 -11.01
CA ALA A 196 9.85 3.55 -11.24
C ALA A 196 10.11 4.51 -12.43
N VAL A 197 9.25 4.46 -13.46
CA VAL A 197 9.31 5.35 -14.62
C VAL A 197 8.66 6.70 -14.35
N ILE A 198 7.50 6.71 -13.68
CA ILE A 198 6.69 7.91 -13.45
C ILE A 198 7.33 8.81 -12.38
N PHE A 199 7.87 8.24 -11.31
CA PHE A 199 8.34 9.02 -10.16
C PHE A 199 9.38 10.09 -10.51
N PRO A 200 10.45 9.81 -11.28
CA PRO A 200 11.41 10.84 -11.70
C PRO A 200 10.77 11.99 -12.48
N LEU A 201 9.63 11.75 -13.17
CA LEU A 201 8.94 12.75 -13.98
C LEU A 201 8.04 13.68 -13.16
N ILE A 202 7.59 13.23 -11.98
CA ILE A 202 6.60 13.96 -11.15
C ILE A 202 7.16 14.45 -9.82
N LYS A 203 8.26 13.88 -9.32
CA LYS A 203 8.78 14.14 -7.96
C LYS A 203 9.04 15.63 -7.65
N ASP A 204 9.51 16.38 -8.63
CA ASP A 204 9.88 17.80 -8.49
C ASP A 204 8.85 18.74 -9.11
N LYS A 205 7.76 18.20 -9.66
CA LYS A 205 6.72 19.01 -10.31
C LYS A 205 5.65 19.40 -9.31
N SER A 206 5.39 20.71 -9.24
CA SER A 206 4.20 21.26 -8.60
C SER A 206 3.24 21.79 -9.67
N TYR A 207 1.93 21.66 -9.44
CA TYR A 207 0.91 22.30 -10.27
C TYR A 207 1.19 23.81 -10.44
N ALA A 208 1.62 24.47 -9.37
CA ALA A 208 1.92 25.90 -9.37
C ALA A 208 3.03 26.28 -10.36
N GLY A 209 4.02 25.40 -10.56
CA GLY A 209 5.18 25.61 -11.44
C GLY A 209 4.99 25.14 -12.90
N SER A 210 3.79 24.71 -13.29
CA SER A 210 3.51 24.22 -14.65
C SER A 210 3.20 25.37 -15.63
N SER A 211 3.58 25.23 -16.90
CA SER A 211 3.22 26.18 -17.97
C SER A 211 1.70 26.22 -18.20
N PRO A 212 1.14 27.26 -18.86
CA PRO A 212 -0.29 27.33 -19.15
C PRO A 212 -0.83 26.10 -19.90
N ALA A 213 -0.09 25.61 -20.91
CA ALA A 213 -0.42 24.38 -21.62
C ALA A 213 -0.36 23.14 -20.70
N GLY A 214 0.65 23.07 -19.81
CA GLY A 214 0.74 22.00 -18.81
C GLY A 214 -0.44 22.00 -17.83
N LYS A 215 -0.87 23.18 -17.38
CA LYS A 215 -2.05 23.34 -16.53
C LYS A 215 -3.32 22.90 -17.26
N ALA A 216 -3.48 23.26 -18.53
CA ALA A 216 -4.60 22.81 -19.35
C ALA A 216 -4.65 21.28 -19.46
N VAL A 217 -3.52 20.62 -19.72
CA VAL A 217 -3.44 19.14 -19.75
C VAL A 217 -3.83 18.54 -18.39
N ILE A 218 -3.34 19.08 -17.29
CA ILE A 218 -3.69 18.61 -15.93
C ILE A 218 -5.20 18.72 -15.69
N ILE A 219 -5.83 19.84 -16.09
CA ILE A 219 -7.27 20.08 -15.94
C ILE A 219 -8.06 19.10 -16.80
N VAL A 220 -7.70 18.92 -18.07
CA VAL A 220 -8.38 17.97 -18.96
C VAL A 220 -8.29 16.55 -18.41
N LEU A 221 -7.09 16.11 -18.00
CA LEU A 221 -6.91 14.80 -17.37
C LEU A 221 -7.71 14.67 -16.06
N CYS A 222 -7.82 15.74 -15.27
CA CYS A 222 -8.62 15.75 -14.04
C CYS A 222 -10.11 15.58 -14.37
N ILE A 223 -10.64 16.30 -15.36
CA ILE A 223 -12.02 16.18 -15.82
C ILE A 223 -12.30 14.76 -16.30
N VAL A 224 -11.45 14.21 -17.17
CA VAL A 224 -11.58 12.82 -17.66
C VAL A 224 -11.57 11.84 -16.49
N ALA A 225 -10.63 11.98 -15.56
CA ALA A 225 -10.53 11.10 -14.40
C ALA A 225 -11.77 11.20 -13.48
N LEU A 226 -12.31 12.40 -13.27
CA LEU A 226 -13.55 12.62 -12.50
C LEU A 226 -14.77 12.01 -13.19
N CYS A 227 -14.89 12.15 -14.51
CA CYS A 227 -15.97 11.51 -15.29
C CYS A 227 -15.90 9.98 -15.17
N VAL A 228 -14.70 9.40 -15.33
CA VAL A 228 -14.49 7.96 -15.16
C VAL A 228 -14.80 7.53 -13.72
N ALA A 229 -14.33 8.27 -12.72
CA ALA A 229 -14.63 7.98 -11.31
C ALA A 229 -16.14 8.01 -11.01
N GLY A 230 -16.85 9.03 -11.50
CA GLY A 230 -18.30 9.14 -11.35
C GLY A 230 -19.03 7.96 -12.00
N TYR A 231 -18.64 7.60 -13.23
CA TYR A 231 -19.21 6.44 -13.91
C TYR A 231 -18.95 5.13 -13.15
N MET A 232 -17.72 4.90 -12.68
CA MET A 232 -17.35 3.69 -11.93
C MET A 232 -18.12 3.59 -10.61
N TYR A 233 -18.26 4.71 -9.90
CA TYR A 233 -19.01 4.76 -8.65
C TYR A 233 -20.50 4.44 -8.87
N LEU A 234 -21.10 4.95 -9.96
CA LEU A 234 -22.52 4.73 -10.23
C LEU A 234 -22.85 3.30 -10.69
N ASN A 235 -21.96 2.68 -11.48
CA ASN A 235 -22.21 1.39 -12.16
C ASN A 235 -21.56 0.17 -11.50
N GLU A 236 -20.84 0.34 -10.38
CA GLU A 236 -20.21 -0.70 -9.54
C GLU A 236 -19.21 -1.65 -10.22
N THR A 237 -19.18 -1.74 -11.55
CA THR A 237 -18.41 -2.74 -12.31
C THR A 237 -17.38 -2.11 -13.25
N GLY A 238 -17.24 -0.78 -13.22
CA GLY A 238 -16.43 -0.02 -14.17
C GLY A 238 -16.95 -0.14 -15.60
N PHE A 239 -16.19 0.40 -16.58
CA PHE A 239 -16.47 0.14 -17.99
C PHE A 239 -16.09 -1.30 -18.32
N LYS A 240 -17.08 -2.16 -18.58
CA LYS A 240 -16.91 -3.44 -19.29
C LYS A 240 -17.30 -3.19 -20.74
N VAL A 241 -16.40 -3.45 -21.67
CA VAL A 241 -16.65 -3.16 -23.10
C VAL A 241 -17.48 -4.27 -23.75
N LEU A 242 -17.39 -5.51 -23.25
CA LEU A 242 -18.13 -6.68 -23.75
C LEU A 242 -18.60 -7.63 -22.62
N ASP A 243 -19.51 -8.54 -22.99
CA ASP A 243 -20.32 -9.39 -22.10
C ASP A 243 -19.50 -10.34 -21.18
N GLN A 244 -20.11 -10.78 -20.07
CA GLN A 244 -19.46 -11.39 -18.89
C GLN A 244 -18.64 -12.67 -19.15
N GLU A 245 -18.84 -13.33 -20.29
CA GLU A 245 -18.31 -14.68 -20.55
C GLU A 245 -16.91 -14.69 -21.18
N SER A 246 -16.47 -13.60 -21.83
CA SER A 246 -15.11 -13.53 -22.39
C SER A 246 -14.48 -12.15 -22.20
N ARG A 247 -13.51 -12.07 -21.28
CA ARG A 247 -12.75 -10.83 -21.07
C ARG A 247 -11.79 -10.60 -22.22
N THR A 248 -12.02 -9.54 -22.96
CA THR A 248 -11.17 -9.16 -24.09
C THR A 248 -9.89 -8.49 -23.60
N LEU A 249 -8.87 -8.42 -24.47
CA LEU A 249 -7.68 -7.61 -24.22
C LEU A 249 -8.06 -6.13 -23.97
N LEU A 250 -9.16 -5.66 -24.56
CA LEU A 250 -9.65 -4.31 -24.36
C LEU A 250 -10.15 -4.10 -22.93
N ASP A 251 -10.84 -5.07 -22.33
CA ASP A 251 -11.31 -4.98 -20.93
C ASP A 251 -10.12 -4.88 -19.95
N ILE A 252 -9.06 -5.66 -20.18
CA ILE A 252 -7.82 -5.59 -19.38
C ILE A 252 -7.15 -4.22 -19.55
N PHE A 253 -7.07 -3.71 -20.79
CA PHE A 253 -6.51 -2.39 -21.02
C PHE A 253 -7.31 -1.29 -20.32
N VAL A 254 -8.63 -1.36 -20.41
CA VAL A 254 -9.55 -0.39 -19.78
C VAL A 254 -9.42 -0.43 -18.26
N SER A 255 -9.26 -1.60 -17.63
CA SER A 255 -9.07 -1.69 -16.18
C SER A 255 -7.75 -1.05 -15.72
N ILE A 256 -6.66 -1.20 -16.49
CA ILE A 256 -5.40 -0.50 -16.24
C ILE A 256 -5.60 1.02 -16.31
N VAL A 257 -6.25 1.52 -17.36
CA VAL A 257 -6.48 2.96 -17.55
C VAL A 257 -7.34 3.53 -16.41
N GLN A 258 -8.42 2.85 -16.03
CA GLN A 258 -9.26 3.24 -14.91
C GLN A 258 -8.47 3.34 -13.60
N ALA A 259 -7.69 2.31 -13.27
CA ALA A 259 -6.87 2.30 -12.07
C ALA A 259 -5.88 3.48 -12.06
N LEU A 260 -5.21 3.75 -13.19
CA LEU A 260 -4.26 4.86 -13.31
C LEU A 260 -4.94 6.24 -13.18
N LEU A 261 -6.14 6.42 -13.73
CA LEU A 261 -6.91 7.66 -13.58
C LEU A 261 -7.33 7.90 -12.13
N LEU A 262 -7.78 6.86 -11.41
CA LEU A 262 -8.11 6.96 -9.99
C LEU A 262 -6.87 7.21 -9.12
N ILE A 263 -5.73 6.60 -9.44
CA ILE A 263 -4.44 6.90 -8.80
C ILE A 263 -4.05 8.36 -9.05
N TYR A 264 -4.28 8.88 -10.26
CA TYR A 264 -4.01 10.27 -10.60
C TYR A 264 -4.88 11.25 -9.79
N LEU A 265 -6.16 10.95 -9.58
CA LEU A 265 -7.01 11.74 -8.66
C LEU A 265 -6.47 11.73 -7.23
N ASN A 266 -6.03 10.58 -6.74
CA ASN A 266 -5.41 10.47 -5.41
C ASN A 266 -4.09 11.25 -5.32
N TYR A 267 -3.31 11.30 -6.40
CA TYR A 267 -2.11 12.13 -6.50
C TYR A 267 -2.42 13.63 -6.39
N LEU A 268 -3.44 14.11 -7.12
CA LEU A 268 -3.88 15.51 -7.03
C LEU A 268 -4.39 15.85 -5.62
N LEU A 269 -5.24 14.97 -5.06
CA LEU A 269 -5.77 15.13 -3.71
C LEU A 269 -4.65 15.12 -2.66
N ALA A 270 -3.65 14.25 -2.81
CA ALA A 270 -2.52 14.18 -1.89
C ALA A 270 -1.68 15.47 -1.88
N HIS A 271 -1.54 16.17 -3.01
CA HIS A 271 -0.88 17.47 -3.05
C HIS A 271 -1.66 18.54 -2.28
N ILE A 272 -3.00 18.57 -2.43
CA ILE A 272 -3.87 19.48 -1.69
C ILE A 272 -3.77 19.21 -0.18
N LEU A 273 -3.78 17.94 0.20
CA LEU A 273 -3.78 17.50 1.59
C LEU A 273 -2.37 17.43 2.24
N SER A 274 -1.31 17.68 1.45
CA SER A 274 0.09 17.52 1.90
C SER A 274 0.50 18.46 3.04
N GLY A 275 -0.24 19.55 3.26
CA GLY A 275 -0.04 20.45 4.40
C GLY A 275 -0.38 19.82 5.76
N SER A 276 -1.24 18.80 5.79
CA SER A 276 -1.64 18.17 7.06
C SER A 276 -0.54 17.28 7.63
N GLU A 277 -0.05 17.61 8.82
CA GLU A 277 0.91 16.76 9.54
C GLU A 277 0.33 15.41 9.95
N MET A 278 -0.93 15.39 10.38
CA MET A 278 -1.60 14.16 10.79
C MET A 278 -1.68 13.16 9.62
N LEU A 279 -2.18 13.60 8.45
CA LEU A 279 -2.30 12.73 7.27
C LEU A 279 -0.94 12.23 6.79
N ARG A 280 0.08 13.10 6.79
CA ARG A 280 1.46 12.70 6.50
C ARG A 280 1.90 11.62 7.47
N THR A 281 1.75 11.82 8.78
CA THR A 281 2.19 10.90 9.82
C THR A 281 1.46 9.56 9.75
N MET A 282 0.15 9.56 9.50
CA MET A 282 -0.63 8.34 9.29
C MET A 282 -0.09 7.55 8.08
N GLY A 283 0.19 8.23 6.97
CA GLY A 283 0.76 7.62 5.77
C GLY A 283 2.12 6.95 5.97
N GLN A 284 2.98 7.51 6.83
CA GLN A 284 4.29 6.92 7.17
C GLN A 284 4.15 5.60 7.93
N ASN A 285 3.05 5.43 8.67
CA ASN A 285 2.76 4.24 9.46
C ASN A 285 1.85 3.25 8.73
N SER A 286 1.67 3.39 7.40
CA SER A 286 0.83 2.51 6.57
C SER A 286 1.13 1.02 6.76
N LEU A 287 2.40 0.64 6.99
CA LEU A 287 2.77 -0.76 7.31
C LEU A 287 2.11 -1.26 8.60
N ILE A 288 2.10 -0.43 9.65
CA ILE A 288 1.48 -0.80 10.93
C ILE A 288 -0.04 -0.86 10.76
N TYR A 289 -0.64 0.12 10.08
CA TYR A 289 -2.07 0.08 9.75
C TYR A 289 -2.47 -1.20 9.01
N CYS A 290 -1.68 -1.63 8.02
CA CYS A 290 -1.90 -2.87 7.30
C CYS A 290 -1.92 -4.08 8.24
N GLY A 291 -0.96 -4.14 9.17
CA GLY A 291 -0.82 -5.28 10.09
C GLY A 291 -1.82 -5.33 11.25
N THR A 292 -2.33 -4.17 11.67
CA THR A 292 -3.21 -4.06 12.85
C THR A 292 -4.68 -3.85 12.52
N GLU A 293 -5.05 -3.76 11.24
CA GLU A 293 -6.43 -3.45 10.82
C GLU A 293 -7.46 -4.37 11.47
N HIS A 294 -7.29 -5.68 11.31
CA HIS A 294 -8.24 -6.68 11.77
C HIS A 294 -8.34 -6.69 13.30
N ILE A 295 -7.19 -6.65 13.98
CA ILE A 295 -7.07 -6.56 15.43
C ILE A 295 -7.84 -5.34 15.96
N LEU A 296 -7.63 -4.18 15.34
CA LEU A 296 -8.29 -2.94 15.74
C LEU A 296 -9.81 -3.00 15.58
N LYS A 297 -10.31 -3.46 14.42
CA LYS A 297 -11.75 -3.59 14.18
C LYS A 297 -12.38 -4.51 15.23
N LYS A 298 -11.77 -5.68 15.49
CA LYS A 298 -12.22 -6.61 16.53
C LYS A 298 -12.28 -5.97 17.92
N MET A 299 -11.20 -5.29 18.35
CA MET A 299 -11.17 -4.61 19.66
C MET A 299 -12.25 -3.54 19.79
N VAL A 300 -12.45 -2.71 18.75
CA VAL A 300 -13.48 -1.66 18.75
C VAL A 300 -14.87 -2.27 18.89
N PHE A 301 -15.20 -3.29 18.09
CA PHE A 301 -16.50 -3.96 18.19
C PHE A 301 -16.69 -4.64 19.55
N ALA A 302 -15.67 -5.32 20.09
CA ALA A 302 -15.74 -5.95 21.40
C ALA A 302 -16.05 -4.93 22.53
N VAL A 303 -15.37 -3.78 22.54
CA VAL A 303 -15.62 -2.69 23.51
C VAL A 303 -17.04 -2.15 23.38
N LEU A 304 -17.51 -1.90 22.16
CA LEU A 304 -18.86 -1.41 21.92
C LEU A 304 -19.91 -2.43 22.37
N SER A 305 -19.71 -3.71 22.08
CA SER A 305 -20.59 -4.79 22.54
C SER A 305 -20.63 -4.91 24.07
N MET A 306 -19.50 -4.74 24.77
CA MET A 306 -19.46 -4.68 26.24
C MET A 306 -20.30 -3.52 26.79
N LEU A 307 -20.33 -2.39 26.09
CA LEU A 307 -21.16 -1.22 26.41
C LEU A 307 -22.61 -1.34 25.89
N ARG A 308 -22.97 -2.46 25.26
CA ARG A 308 -24.27 -2.70 24.59
C ARG A 308 -24.59 -1.67 23.50
N ILE A 309 -23.56 -1.11 22.87
CA ILE A 309 -23.68 -0.21 21.71
C ILE A 309 -23.55 -1.06 20.45
N TYR A 310 -24.57 -1.00 19.58
CA TYR A 310 -24.55 -1.68 18.30
C TYR A 310 -24.36 -0.65 17.18
N LEU A 311 -23.27 -0.79 16.42
CA LEU A 311 -23.01 0.05 15.25
C LEU A 311 -23.44 -0.67 13.98
N TYR A 312 -24.32 -0.03 13.21
CA TYR A 312 -24.69 -0.47 11.88
C TYR A 312 -23.90 0.34 10.86
N ILE A 313 -22.92 -0.30 10.24
CA ILE A 313 -22.15 0.30 9.15
C ILE A 313 -22.85 -0.08 7.86
N THR A 314 -23.69 0.81 7.36
CA THR A 314 -24.41 0.60 6.10
C THR A 314 -24.26 1.83 5.20
N GLY A 315 -23.67 1.58 4.03
CA GLY A 315 -23.57 2.55 2.95
C GLY A 315 -22.25 3.33 2.92
N PRO A 316 -21.94 3.92 1.74
CA PRO A 316 -20.68 4.60 1.45
C PRO A 316 -20.20 5.60 2.49
N PHE A 317 -21.09 6.52 2.89
CA PHE A 317 -20.74 7.63 3.77
C PHE A 317 -20.38 7.16 5.18
N VAL A 318 -21.22 6.29 5.76
CA VAL A 318 -21.00 5.75 7.11
C VAL A 318 -19.73 4.90 7.16
N ALA A 319 -19.47 4.09 6.13
CA ALA A 319 -18.25 3.30 6.01
C ALA A 319 -16.97 4.16 5.99
N CYS A 320 -16.98 5.27 5.24
CA CYS A 320 -15.88 6.23 5.22
C CYS A 320 -15.64 6.90 6.57
N ILE A 321 -16.70 7.35 7.25
CA ILE A 321 -16.60 7.97 8.57
C ILE A 321 -16.08 6.97 9.61
N PHE A 322 -16.65 5.77 9.66
CA PHE A 322 -16.19 4.70 10.55
C PHE A 322 -14.71 4.40 10.32
N THR A 323 -14.29 4.27 9.05
CA THR A 323 -12.90 4.03 8.68
C THR A 323 -11.96 5.13 9.18
N LEU A 324 -12.36 6.40 9.03
CA LEU A 324 -11.57 7.52 9.53
C LEU A 324 -11.42 7.47 11.05
N ILE A 325 -12.52 7.21 11.77
CA ILE A 325 -12.52 7.09 13.24
C ILE A 325 -11.57 5.99 13.70
N ILE A 326 -11.66 4.78 13.13
CA ILE A 326 -10.76 3.68 13.53
C ILE A 326 -9.31 4.01 13.20
N MET A 327 -9.02 4.61 12.05
CA MET A 327 -7.65 4.96 11.70
C MET A 327 -7.06 6.03 12.63
N VAL A 328 -7.86 7.02 13.03
CA VAL A 328 -7.46 8.04 14.01
C VAL A 328 -7.27 7.40 15.39
N LEU A 329 -8.16 6.50 15.82
CA LEU A 329 -7.99 5.76 17.07
C LEU A 329 -6.68 4.98 17.08
N SER A 330 -6.38 4.23 16.01
CA SER A 330 -5.12 3.50 15.87
C SER A 330 -3.90 4.41 15.92
N HIS A 331 -4.01 5.61 15.33
CA HIS A 331 -2.96 6.61 15.30
C HIS A 331 -2.49 7.00 16.71
N TYR A 332 -3.43 7.17 17.62
CA TYR A 332 -3.15 7.59 19.00
C TYR A 332 -2.97 6.43 19.98
N THR A 333 -3.27 5.19 19.59
CA THR A 333 -3.23 4.02 20.49
C THR A 333 -2.23 2.96 20.02
N LEU A 334 -2.60 2.15 19.01
CA LEU A 334 -1.83 1.00 18.55
C LEU A 334 -0.50 1.38 17.91
N ILE A 335 -0.46 2.44 17.09
CA ILE A 335 0.77 2.83 16.39
C ILE A 335 1.88 3.22 17.38
N PRO A 336 1.66 4.13 18.35
CA PRO A 336 2.64 4.43 19.39
C PRO A 336 3.07 3.18 20.17
N PHE A 337 2.14 2.28 20.49
CA PHE A 337 2.43 1.03 21.19
C PHE A 337 3.36 0.12 20.38
N ILE A 338 3.03 -0.17 19.12
CA ILE A 338 3.84 -1.02 18.23
C ILE A 338 5.23 -0.40 18.04
N LYS A 339 5.32 0.91 17.81
CA LYS A 339 6.62 1.58 17.61
C LYS A 339 7.50 1.52 18.86
N LYS A 340 6.92 1.59 20.05
CA LYS A 340 7.65 1.56 21.32
C LYS A 340 8.09 0.15 21.71
N TYR A 341 7.19 -0.83 21.62
CA TYR A 341 7.42 -2.17 22.19
C TYR A 341 7.75 -3.23 21.14
N LEU A 342 7.36 -3.03 19.88
CA LEU A 342 7.63 -3.94 18.77
C LEU A 342 8.28 -3.21 17.56
N PRO A 343 9.40 -2.45 17.73
CA PRO A 343 10.04 -1.70 16.65
C PRO A 343 10.33 -2.47 15.35
N PRO A 344 10.71 -3.77 15.39
CA PRO A 344 10.91 -4.57 14.18
C PRO A 344 9.67 -4.62 13.27
N LEU A 345 8.45 -4.51 13.81
CA LEU A 345 7.20 -4.51 13.05
C LEU A 345 6.91 -3.17 12.37
N ALA A 346 7.53 -2.09 12.83
CA ALA A 346 7.46 -0.80 12.17
C ALA A 346 8.36 -0.73 10.91
N GLY A 347 9.06 -1.81 10.54
CA GLY A 347 9.99 -1.83 9.42
C GLY A 347 11.28 -1.03 9.67
N ILE A 348 11.55 -0.66 10.93
CA ILE A 348 12.75 0.09 11.34
C ILE A 348 13.83 -0.93 11.70
N TYR A 349 14.78 -1.17 10.79
CA TYR A 349 15.97 -2.00 11.03
C TYR A 349 17.24 -1.16 10.91
N GLY A 350 17.97 -1.04 12.01
CA GLY A 350 19.14 -0.15 12.17
C GLY A 350 18.91 0.79 13.36
N ARG A 351 19.94 0.92 14.22
CA ARG A 351 19.90 1.44 15.61
C ARG A 351 18.82 2.52 15.84
N PRO A 352 18.00 2.41 16.91
CA PRO A 352 17.26 3.58 17.37
C PRO A 352 18.26 4.72 17.56
N ALA A 353 17.93 5.91 17.07
CA ALA A 353 18.64 7.10 17.47
C ALA A 353 18.72 7.05 19.01
N GLN A 354 19.94 7.02 19.55
CA GLN A 354 20.12 7.27 20.98
C GLN A 354 19.32 8.53 21.28
N PRO A 355 18.45 8.53 22.32
CA PRO A 355 17.77 9.75 22.71
C PRO A 355 18.87 10.81 22.89
N GLN A 356 18.72 11.95 22.21
CA GLN A 356 19.60 13.10 22.42
C GLN A 356 19.47 13.51 23.88
N ALA A 357 20.33 12.95 24.73
CA ALA A 357 20.61 13.45 26.05
C ALA A 357 21.57 14.63 25.89
N ALA A 358 21.03 15.82 25.66
CA ALA A 358 21.68 17.12 25.88
C ALA A 358 20.58 18.19 25.80
N SER A 359 20.33 19.06 26.77
CA SER A 359 21.27 19.70 27.68
C SER A 359 20.55 20.21 28.94
N ARG A 360 20.84 19.61 30.10
CA ARG A 360 20.75 20.28 31.40
C ARG A 360 22.18 20.42 31.91
N GLN A 361 22.88 21.47 31.46
CA GLN A 361 24.13 21.96 32.05
C GLN A 361 24.60 23.17 31.24
N GLN A 362 23.95 24.32 31.43
CA GLN A 362 24.50 25.62 31.04
C GLN A 362 23.87 26.79 31.83
N ALA A 363 23.48 26.54 33.08
CA ALA A 363 23.00 27.58 34.02
C ALA A 363 23.85 27.67 35.30
N ALA A 364 25.12 27.24 35.25
CA ALA A 364 26.05 27.34 36.37
C ALA A 364 27.48 27.58 35.88
N ALA A 365 27.71 28.68 35.16
CA ALA A 365 29.05 29.22 34.87
C ALA A 365 28.96 30.66 34.34
N SER A 366 28.44 31.56 35.18
CA SER A 366 28.63 33.03 35.15
C SER A 366 28.03 33.50 36.47
N VAL A 367 28.79 33.58 37.57
CA VAL A 367 29.66 34.71 37.92
C VAL A 367 29.03 36.04 37.53
#